data_AF-A0A1V2RFU8-F1
#
_entry.id   AF-A0A1V2RFU8-F1
#
_cell.length_a   1.000
_cell.length_b   1.000
_cell.length_c   1.000
_cell.angle_alpha   90.00
_cell.angle_beta   90.00
_cell.angle_gamma   90.00
#
_symmetry.space_group_name_H-M   'P 1'
#
loop_
_entity.id
_entity.type
_entity.pdbx_description
1 polymer ?
#
loop_
_entity_poly.entity_id
_entity_poly.type
_entity_poly.pdbx_seq_one_letter_code
_entity_poly.pdbx_strand_id
1 'polypeptide(L)'
;MSYWTDLASQSLGALVGTLTGGAITVLVARWQTNRSITAQATLAAAEHAASLRLDQLSQVRARSSDAALTLLERLADLYAWLPSLPDVSAETPYFSSHARDHCQEAMESVRRGMITDLYAINDQEARERYRELVRLAYDVGWRSLGSGNRVRQIRDVKHYLRYVQHSLEALIDGSPLPDHVDPPILDRPEGEPWQPPAAPWYWDDPAGGS
;
A
#
# COMPACT_ATOMS: atom_id res chain seq x y z
N MET A 1 -77.34 24.07 -53.23
CA MET A 1 -76.06 23.37 -53.50
C MET A 1 -75.01 23.91 -52.53
N SER A 2 -74.79 23.28 -51.36
CA SER A 2 -73.70 23.69 -50.42
C SER A 2 -73.26 22.61 -49.41
N TYR A 3 -73.82 21.39 -49.45
CA TYR A 3 -73.45 20.32 -48.50
C TYR A 3 -72.16 19.56 -48.88
N TRP A 4 -71.77 19.60 -50.16
CA TRP A 4 -70.57 18.90 -50.66
C TRP A 4 -69.26 19.65 -50.36
N THR A 5 -69.31 20.98 -50.22
CA THR A 5 -68.16 21.83 -49.90
C THR A 5 -67.76 21.73 -48.43
N ASP A 6 -68.71 21.56 -47.51
CA ASP A 6 -68.43 21.39 -46.07
C ASP A 6 -67.80 20.03 -45.76
N LEU A 7 -68.30 18.94 -46.36
CA LEU A 7 -67.74 17.59 -46.19
C LEU A 7 -66.33 17.45 -46.76
N ALA A 8 -66.04 18.11 -47.88
CA ALA A 8 -64.69 18.14 -48.46
C ALA A 8 -63.72 18.93 -47.57
N SER A 9 -64.14 20.06 -46.99
CA SER A 9 -63.28 20.88 -46.13
C SER A 9 -62.98 20.21 -44.78
N GLN A 10 -63.95 19.53 -44.16
CA GLN A 10 -63.76 18.82 -42.89
C GLN A 10 -62.92 17.54 -43.04
N SER A 11 -63.09 16.79 -44.14
CA SER A 11 -62.29 15.59 -44.41
C SER A 11 -60.84 15.92 -44.81
N LEU A 12 -60.61 17.01 -45.55
CA LEU A 12 -59.28 17.53 -45.83
C LEU A 12 -58.58 18.05 -44.57
N GLY A 13 -59.30 18.74 -43.69
CA GLY A 13 -58.75 19.22 -42.41
C GLY A 13 -58.29 18.09 -41.49
N ALA A 14 -59.06 16.98 -41.42
CA ALA A 14 -58.69 15.80 -40.65
C ALA A 14 -57.47 15.06 -41.21
N LEU A 15 -57.36 14.95 -42.54
CA LEU A 15 -56.20 14.36 -43.22
C LEU A 15 -54.93 15.23 -43.08
N VAL A 16 -55.05 16.55 -43.19
CA VAL A 16 -53.92 17.47 -42.97
C VAL A 16 -53.48 17.46 -41.51
N GLY A 17 -54.42 17.47 -40.56
CA GLY A 17 -54.14 17.42 -39.12
C GLY A 17 -53.47 16.10 -38.68
N THR A 18 -53.83 14.97 -39.28
CA THR A 18 -53.20 13.67 -39.01
C THR A 18 -51.81 13.54 -39.66
N LEU A 19 -51.62 14.09 -40.86
CA LEU A 19 -50.29 14.13 -41.49
C LEU A 19 -49.32 15.06 -40.74
N THR A 20 -49.79 16.24 -40.34
CA THR A 20 -48.99 17.17 -39.52
C THR A 20 -48.75 16.62 -38.12
N GLY A 21 -49.75 16.02 -37.47
CA GLY A 21 -49.60 15.33 -36.19
C GLY A 21 -48.61 14.16 -36.26
N GLY A 22 -48.68 13.34 -37.31
CA GLY A 22 -47.74 12.23 -37.55
C GLY A 22 -46.30 12.68 -37.81
N ALA A 23 -46.11 13.80 -38.52
CA ALA A 23 -44.78 14.37 -38.73
C ALA A 23 -44.18 14.90 -37.41
N ILE A 24 -44.98 15.56 -36.57
CA ILE A 24 -44.54 16.08 -35.27
C ILE A 24 -44.15 14.93 -34.33
N THR A 25 -44.94 13.85 -34.26
CA THR A 25 -44.62 12.71 -33.39
C THR A 25 -43.34 12.00 -33.81
N VAL A 26 -43.10 11.83 -35.11
CA VAL A 26 -41.83 11.25 -35.62
C VAL A 26 -40.63 12.14 -35.26
N LEU A 27 -40.77 13.48 -35.37
CA LEU A 27 -39.72 14.42 -35.00
C LEU A 27 -39.41 14.37 -33.49
N VAL A 28 -40.43 14.35 -32.64
CA VAL A 28 -40.27 14.24 -31.18
C VAL A 28 -39.65 12.91 -30.79
N ALA A 29 -40.11 11.79 -31.37
CA ALA A 29 -39.54 10.48 -31.13
C ALA A 29 -38.05 10.44 -31.52
N ARG A 30 -37.69 11.01 -32.69
CA ARG A 30 -36.28 11.10 -33.12
C ARG A 30 -35.45 11.98 -32.18
N TRP A 31 -35.99 13.09 -31.71
CA TRP A 31 -35.30 13.95 -30.74
C TRP A 31 -35.08 13.25 -29.40
N GLN A 32 -36.10 12.58 -28.87
CA GLN A 32 -36.01 11.80 -27.63
C GLN A 32 -35.00 10.66 -27.75
N THR A 33 -34.99 9.95 -28.89
CA THR A 33 -34.02 8.88 -29.17
C THR A 33 -32.59 9.41 -29.30
N ASN A 34 -32.38 10.53 -30.00
CA ASN A 34 -31.03 11.13 -30.07
C ASN A 34 -30.53 11.58 -28.69
N ARG A 35 -31.43 12.12 -27.87
CA ARG A 35 -31.13 12.51 -26.48
C ARG A 35 -30.82 11.30 -25.59
N SER A 36 -31.54 10.20 -25.75
CA SER A 36 -31.25 8.98 -24.97
C SER A 36 -29.94 8.32 -25.39
N ILE A 37 -29.64 8.27 -26.70
CA ILE A 37 -28.36 7.74 -27.21
C ILE A 37 -27.18 8.56 -26.68
N THR A 38 -27.28 9.89 -26.71
CA THR A 38 -26.21 10.76 -26.19
C THR A 38 -26.04 10.58 -24.68
N ALA A 39 -27.12 10.50 -23.91
CA ALA A 39 -27.06 10.22 -22.48
C ALA A 39 -26.43 8.84 -22.18
N GLN A 40 -26.82 7.79 -22.92
CA GLN A 40 -26.23 6.45 -22.78
C GLN A 40 -24.75 6.43 -23.13
N ALA A 41 -24.34 7.14 -24.19
CA ALA A 41 -22.93 7.25 -24.57
C ALA A 41 -22.11 7.95 -23.47
N THR A 42 -22.65 9.02 -22.87
CA THR A 42 -21.96 9.71 -21.75
C THR A 42 -21.86 8.85 -20.50
N LEU A 43 -22.88 8.06 -20.18
CA LEU A 43 -22.87 7.14 -19.05
C LEU A 43 -21.88 6.00 -19.28
N ALA A 44 -21.89 5.36 -20.46
CA ALA A 44 -20.94 4.31 -20.80
C ALA A 44 -19.48 4.82 -20.76
N ALA A 45 -19.22 6.04 -21.22
CA ALA A 45 -17.90 6.66 -21.10
C ALA A 45 -17.49 6.92 -19.65
N ALA A 46 -18.42 7.37 -18.80
CA ALA A 46 -18.18 7.60 -17.38
C ALA A 46 -17.92 6.29 -16.61
N GLU A 47 -18.73 5.25 -16.88
CA GLU A 47 -18.55 3.91 -16.32
C GLU A 47 -17.21 3.31 -16.72
N HIS A 48 -16.83 3.42 -18.00
CA HIS A 48 -15.53 2.95 -18.47
C HIS A 48 -14.36 3.70 -17.83
N ALA A 49 -14.47 5.02 -17.66
CA ALA A 49 -13.46 5.80 -16.96
C ALA A 49 -13.35 5.41 -15.47
N ALA A 50 -14.48 5.12 -14.83
CA ALA A 50 -14.50 4.65 -13.44
C ALA A 50 -13.87 3.26 -13.31
N SER A 51 -14.16 2.33 -14.23
CA SER A 51 -13.56 0.98 -14.22
C SER A 51 -12.05 1.04 -14.40
N LEU A 52 -11.56 1.85 -15.35
CA LEU A 52 -10.12 2.04 -15.56
C LEU A 52 -9.43 2.61 -14.32
N ARG A 53 -10.07 3.53 -13.59
CA ARG A 53 -9.52 4.05 -12.32
C ARG A 53 -9.45 2.98 -11.25
N LEU A 54 -10.49 2.15 -11.11
CA LEU A 54 -10.49 1.04 -10.15
C LEU A 54 -9.41 0.01 -10.48
N ASP A 55 -9.21 -0.32 -11.77
CA ASP A 55 -8.16 -1.22 -12.23
C ASP A 55 -6.76 -0.65 -11.96
N GLN A 56 -6.57 0.66 -12.18
CA GLN A 56 -5.31 1.32 -11.84
C GLN A 56 -5.03 1.26 -10.33
N LEU A 57 -6.02 1.55 -9.49
CA LEU A 57 -5.88 1.49 -8.04
C LEU A 57 -5.59 0.06 -7.55
N SER A 58 -6.24 -0.95 -8.13
CA SER A 58 -6.02 -2.35 -7.77
C SER A 58 -4.61 -2.81 -8.15
N GLN A 59 -4.12 -2.45 -9.33
CA GLN A 59 -2.75 -2.74 -9.76
C GLN A 59 -1.69 -2.02 -8.91
N VAL A 60 -1.96 -0.78 -8.51
CA VAL A 60 -1.08 -0.01 -7.62
C VAL A 60 -1.01 -0.67 -6.24
N ARG A 61 -2.14 -1.14 -5.70
CA ARG A 61 -2.18 -1.88 -4.43
C ARG A 61 -1.50 -3.24 -4.51
N ALA A 62 -1.73 -4.00 -5.57
CA ALA A 62 -1.09 -5.31 -5.79
C ALA A 62 0.44 -5.18 -5.81
N ARG A 63 0.98 -4.23 -6.58
CA ARG A 63 2.43 -3.98 -6.62
C ARG A 63 3.02 -3.60 -5.26
N SER A 64 2.29 -2.79 -4.48
CA SER A 64 2.71 -2.42 -3.12
C SER A 64 2.69 -3.63 -2.18
N SER A 65 1.70 -4.51 -2.30
CA SER A 65 1.60 -5.73 -1.50
C SER A 65 2.72 -6.71 -1.83
N ASP A 66 3.00 -6.95 -3.10
CA ASP A 66 4.08 -7.84 -3.55
C ASP A 66 5.46 -7.34 -3.09
N ALA A 67 5.67 -6.01 -3.16
CA ALA A 67 6.88 -5.39 -2.63
C ALA A 67 6.97 -5.55 -1.11
N ALA A 68 5.87 -5.34 -0.37
CA ALA A 68 5.84 -5.51 1.08
C ALA A 68 6.16 -6.95 1.50
N LEU A 69 5.64 -7.96 0.79
CA LEU A 69 5.96 -9.38 1.00
C LEU A 69 7.44 -9.65 0.79
N THR A 70 8.01 -9.17 -0.32
CA THR A 70 9.44 -9.32 -0.61
C THR A 70 10.31 -8.68 0.47
N LEU A 71 9.90 -7.50 0.96
CA LEU A 71 10.60 -6.83 2.06
C LEU A 71 10.49 -7.61 3.38
N LEU A 72 9.33 -8.18 3.69
CA LEU A 72 9.12 -9.01 4.89
C LEU A 72 10.01 -10.24 4.92
N GLU A 73 10.18 -10.93 3.79
CA GLU A 73 11.07 -12.09 3.67
C GLU A 73 12.51 -11.71 4.06
N ARG A 74 13.01 -10.58 3.53
CA ARG A 74 14.34 -10.06 3.86
C ARG A 74 14.46 -9.69 5.35
N LEU A 75 13.40 -9.16 5.96
CA LEU A 75 13.38 -8.83 7.38
C LEU A 75 13.38 -10.07 8.28
N ALA A 76 12.75 -11.16 7.85
CA ALA A 76 12.76 -12.43 8.57
C ALA A 76 14.18 -12.98 8.70
N ASP A 77 14.96 -12.95 7.61
CA ASP A 77 16.37 -13.34 7.62
C ASP A 77 17.18 -12.46 8.58
N LEU A 78 17.01 -11.14 8.49
CA LEU A 78 17.71 -10.21 9.39
C LEU A 78 17.34 -10.45 10.86
N TYR A 79 16.07 -10.73 11.16
CA TYR A 79 15.62 -11.02 12.52
C TYR A 79 16.28 -12.26 13.12
N ALA A 80 16.45 -13.32 12.31
CA ALA A 80 17.09 -14.56 12.72
C ALA A 80 18.59 -14.36 13.04
N TRP A 81 19.28 -13.54 12.24
CA TRP A 81 20.73 -13.35 12.35
C TRP A 81 21.15 -12.10 13.14
N LEU A 82 20.23 -11.21 13.53
CA LEU A 82 20.58 -10.03 14.32
C LEU A 82 21.37 -10.33 15.62
N PRO A 83 21.06 -11.41 16.37
CA PRO A 83 21.83 -11.76 17.56
C PRO A 83 23.30 -12.12 17.28
N SER A 84 23.66 -12.54 16.06
CA SER A 84 25.04 -12.91 15.71
C SER A 84 25.93 -11.71 15.36
N LEU A 85 25.42 -10.48 15.48
CA LEU A 85 26.20 -9.26 15.28
C LEU A 85 27.42 -9.25 16.21
N PRO A 86 28.64 -8.98 15.68
CA PRO A 86 29.87 -9.08 16.45
C PRO A 86 29.88 -8.05 17.56
N ASP A 87 30.12 -8.44 18.81
CA ASP A 87 30.65 -7.48 19.77
C ASP A 87 32.13 -7.25 19.45
N VAL A 88 32.39 -6.24 18.63
CA VAL A 88 33.74 -5.85 18.21
C VAL A 88 34.61 -5.38 19.38
N SER A 89 34.04 -5.21 20.57
CA SER A 89 34.75 -4.90 21.82
C SER A 89 35.09 -6.13 22.68
N ALA A 90 34.52 -7.30 22.37
CA ALA A 90 34.81 -8.53 23.08
C ALA A 90 36.14 -9.14 22.60
N GLU A 91 37.05 -9.43 23.53
CA GLU A 91 38.32 -10.13 23.26
C GLU A 91 38.11 -11.51 22.60
N THR A 92 36.92 -12.11 22.79
CA THR A 92 36.49 -13.35 22.15
C THR A 92 35.06 -13.20 21.60
N PRO A 93 34.88 -13.05 20.28
CA PRO A 93 33.54 -12.98 19.69
C PRO A 93 32.79 -14.29 19.94
N TYR A 94 31.58 -14.19 20.52
CA TYR A 94 30.75 -15.33 20.93
C TYR A 94 30.20 -16.18 19.77
N PHE A 95 30.24 -15.68 18.53
CA PHE A 95 29.60 -16.31 17.37
C PHE A 95 30.60 -16.80 16.31
N SER A 96 30.25 -17.92 15.65
CA SER A 96 31.03 -18.52 14.56
C SER A 96 31.19 -17.54 13.38
N SER A 97 32.22 -17.71 12.55
CA SER A 97 32.37 -16.95 11.29
C SER A 97 31.14 -17.08 10.40
N HIS A 98 30.57 -18.28 10.32
CA HIS A 98 29.36 -18.58 9.57
C HIS A 98 28.16 -17.72 9.98
N ALA A 99 27.92 -17.55 11.29
CA ALA A 99 26.82 -16.72 11.77
C ALA A 99 27.02 -15.22 11.47
N ARG A 100 28.28 -14.77 11.37
CA ARG A 100 28.63 -13.40 10.99
C ARG A 100 28.38 -13.14 9.51
N ASP A 101 28.80 -14.08 8.66
CA ASP A 101 28.62 -13.98 7.21
C ASP A 101 27.12 -13.89 6.86
N HIS A 102 26.28 -14.74 7.45
CA HIS A 102 24.83 -14.67 7.25
C HIS A 102 24.18 -13.39 7.77
N CYS A 103 24.66 -12.84 8.88
CA CYS A 103 24.18 -11.55 9.36
C CYS A 103 24.54 -10.42 8.39
N GLN A 104 25.76 -10.43 7.85
CA GLN A 104 26.18 -9.46 6.84
C GLN A 104 25.34 -9.60 5.55
N GLU A 105 25.14 -10.81 5.07
CA GLU A 105 24.29 -11.09 3.91
C GLU A 105 22.84 -10.60 4.13
N ALA A 106 22.27 -10.82 5.32
CA ALA A 106 20.94 -10.36 5.67
C ALA A 106 20.86 -8.82 5.70
N MET A 107 21.83 -8.14 6.33
CA MET A 107 21.90 -6.68 6.34
C MET A 107 22.03 -6.11 4.92
N GLU A 108 22.86 -6.71 4.07
CA GLU A 108 23.01 -6.33 2.66
C GLU A 108 21.72 -6.57 1.87
N SER A 109 21.01 -7.67 2.14
CA SER A 109 19.73 -8.00 1.51
C SER A 109 18.66 -6.95 1.85
N VAL A 110 18.53 -6.57 3.12
CA VAL A 110 17.59 -5.51 3.56
C VAL A 110 17.97 -4.16 2.94
N ARG A 111 19.27 -3.80 2.93
CA ARG A 111 19.74 -2.59 2.25
C ARG A 111 19.42 -2.62 0.74
N ARG A 112 19.52 -3.77 0.09
CA ARG A 112 19.16 -3.94 -1.33
C ARG A 112 17.65 -3.74 -1.54
N GLY A 113 16.81 -4.28 -0.66
CA GLY A 113 15.36 -4.08 -0.69
C GLY A 113 14.96 -2.60 -0.62
N MET A 114 15.70 -1.79 0.14
CA MET A 114 15.53 -0.32 0.17
C MET A 114 15.68 0.33 -1.22
N ILE A 115 16.52 -0.25 -2.08
CA ILE A 115 16.82 0.26 -3.43
C ILE A 115 15.87 -0.34 -4.46
N THR A 116 15.51 -1.62 -4.33
CA THR A 116 14.82 -2.40 -5.38
C THR A 116 13.31 -2.52 -5.19
N ASP A 117 12.82 -2.54 -3.96
CA ASP A 117 11.43 -2.92 -3.66
C ASP A 117 10.69 -1.77 -2.98
N LEU A 118 11.40 -0.97 -2.18
CA LEU A 118 10.81 0.10 -1.37
C LEU A 118 10.08 1.18 -2.18
N TYR A 119 10.48 1.46 -3.43
CA TYR A 119 9.81 2.47 -4.25
C TYR A 119 8.42 2.04 -4.74
N ALA A 120 8.13 0.73 -4.74
CA ALA A 120 6.82 0.21 -5.11
C ALA A 120 5.80 0.33 -3.96
N ILE A 121 6.26 0.63 -2.75
CA ILE A 121 5.41 0.98 -1.62
C ILE A 121 4.90 2.41 -1.80
N ASN A 122 3.57 2.57 -1.90
CA ASN A 122 2.97 3.90 -2.09
C ASN A 122 2.95 4.71 -0.79
N ASP A 123 2.83 4.04 0.34
CA ASP A 123 2.77 4.68 1.64
C ASP A 123 4.13 5.30 2.00
N GLN A 124 4.14 6.60 2.32
CA GLN A 124 5.37 7.32 2.65
C GLN A 124 5.93 6.91 4.02
N GLU A 125 5.06 6.69 4.98
CA GLU A 125 5.45 6.44 6.36
C GLU A 125 6.04 5.04 6.52
N ALA A 126 5.45 4.04 5.88
CA ALA A 126 6.03 2.70 5.82
C ALA A 126 7.44 2.72 5.17
N ARG A 127 7.65 3.56 4.15
CA ARG A 127 8.96 3.72 3.52
C ARG A 127 9.99 4.35 4.44
N GLU A 128 9.60 5.35 5.22
CA GLU A 128 10.47 6.02 6.20
C GLU A 128 10.85 5.06 7.33
N ARG A 129 9.90 4.31 7.88
CA ARG A 129 10.16 3.28 8.90
C ARG A 129 11.15 2.24 8.43
N TYR A 130 11.02 1.77 7.18
CA TYR A 130 11.98 0.82 6.60
C TYR A 130 13.39 1.43 6.45
N ARG A 131 13.50 2.68 6.01
CA ARG A 131 14.80 3.37 5.88
C ARG A 131 15.48 3.54 7.23
N GLU A 132 14.73 3.91 8.26
CA GLU A 132 15.26 4.02 9.62
C GLU A 132 15.71 2.65 10.16
N LEU A 133 14.98 1.57 9.88
CA LEU A 133 15.42 0.23 10.25
C LEU A 133 16.76 -0.14 9.59
N VAL A 134 16.92 0.13 8.29
CA VAL A 134 18.18 -0.11 7.57
C VAL A 134 19.33 0.66 8.23
N ARG A 135 19.09 1.93 8.58
CA ARG A 135 20.07 2.78 9.26
C ARG A 135 20.45 2.21 10.63
N LEU A 136 19.47 1.86 11.45
CA LEU A 136 19.67 1.31 12.79
C LEU A 136 20.43 -0.02 12.75
N ALA A 137 20.07 -0.92 11.85
CA ALA A 137 20.77 -2.19 11.68
C ALA A 137 22.24 -1.98 11.31
N TYR A 138 22.53 -1.03 10.42
CA TYR A 138 23.90 -0.68 10.04
C TYR A 138 24.67 0.01 11.17
N ASP A 139 24.02 0.90 11.91
CA ASP A 139 24.63 1.61 13.04
C ASP A 139 25.01 0.66 14.18
N VAL A 140 24.15 -0.33 14.50
CA VAL A 140 24.49 -1.41 15.46
C VAL A 140 25.56 -2.36 14.89
N GLY A 141 25.43 -2.74 13.61
CA GLY A 141 26.30 -3.74 12.99
C GLY A 141 27.73 -3.27 12.70
N TRP A 142 27.91 -2.01 12.29
CA TRP A 142 29.19 -1.54 11.72
C TRP A 142 29.83 -0.36 12.46
N ARG A 143 29.05 0.50 13.13
CA ARG A 143 29.58 1.73 13.75
C ARG A 143 30.10 1.57 15.17
N SER A 144 30.02 0.38 15.77
CA SER A 144 30.48 0.14 17.15
C SER A 144 29.94 1.18 18.15
N LEU A 145 28.72 1.67 17.94
CA LEU A 145 28.07 2.63 18.83
C LEU A 145 27.98 2.02 20.24
N GLY A 146 28.68 2.63 21.21
CA GLY A 146 28.60 2.31 22.64
C GLY A 146 28.72 0.82 23.00
N SER A 147 29.95 0.29 23.02
CA SER A 147 30.24 -1.10 23.44
C SER A 147 29.60 -1.53 24.76
N GLY A 148 29.33 -0.58 25.67
CA GLY A 148 28.73 -0.86 26.97
C GLY A 148 27.28 -1.36 26.95
N ASN A 149 26.50 -1.14 25.87
CA ASN A 149 25.05 -1.41 25.85
C ASN A 149 24.57 -2.24 24.65
N ARG A 150 25.45 -3.06 24.08
CA ARG A 150 25.19 -3.76 22.81
C ARG A 150 23.99 -4.72 22.86
N VAL A 151 23.80 -5.45 23.96
CA VAL A 151 22.64 -6.35 24.14
C VAL A 151 21.33 -5.57 24.05
N ARG A 152 21.25 -4.40 24.71
CA ARG A 152 20.07 -3.54 24.64
C ARG A 152 19.89 -2.98 23.22
N GLN A 153 20.94 -2.49 22.58
CA GLN A 153 20.86 -1.97 21.21
C GLN A 153 20.38 -3.03 20.20
N ILE A 154 20.86 -4.27 20.31
CA ILE A 154 20.37 -5.40 19.50
C ILE A 154 18.88 -5.61 19.75
N ARG A 155 18.42 -5.58 21.02
CA ARG A 155 16.99 -5.69 21.34
C ARG A 155 16.17 -4.51 20.81
N ASP A 156 16.68 -3.28 20.91
CA ASP A 156 16.06 -2.06 20.36
C ASP A 156 15.81 -2.23 18.84
N VAL A 157 16.82 -2.70 18.10
CA VAL A 157 16.70 -2.96 16.67
C VAL A 157 15.77 -4.13 16.37
N LYS A 158 15.79 -5.22 17.16
CA LYS A 158 14.84 -6.35 16.98
C LYS A 158 13.39 -5.91 17.18
N HIS A 159 13.11 -5.10 18.19
CA HIS A 159 11.75 -4.60 18.43
C HIS A 159 11.31 -3.61 17.36
N TYR A 160 12.21 -2.72 16.91
CA TYR A 160 11.92 -1.83 15.79
C TYR A 160 11.69 -2.60 14.48
N LEU A 161 12.45 -3.67 14.24
CA LEU A 161 12.24 -4.58 13.10
C LEU A 161 10.83 -5.17 13.12
N ARG A 162 10.36 -5.67 14.27
CA ARG A 162 8.99 -6.18 14.42
C ARG A 162 7.91 -5.11 14.16
N TYR A 163 8.18 -3.87 14.60
CA TYR A 163 7.31 -2.74 14.27
C TYR A 163 7.25 -2.42 12.77
N VAL A 164 8.38 -2.54 12.06
CA VAL A 164 8.39 -2.43 10.60
C VAL A 164 7.67 -3.62 9.95
N GLN A 165 7.88 -4.85 10.43
CA GLN A 165 7.15 -6.03 9.93
C GLN A 165 5.64 -5.82 10.03
N HIS A 166 5.16 -5.39 11.19
CA HIS A 166 3.74 -5.11 11.38
C HIS A 166 3.21 -3.99 10.49
N SER A 167 4.03 -2.97 10.21
CA SER A 167 3.70 -1.92 9.24
C SER A 167 3.56 -2.48 7.82
N LEU A 168 4.45 -3.40 7.41
CA LEU A 168 4.39 -4.03 6.09
C LEU A 168 3.23 -5.03 5.96
N GLU A 169 2.94 -5.80 7.01
CA GLU A 169 1.75 -6.66 7.10
C GLU A 169 0.46 -5.86 6.93
N ALA A 170 0.37 -4.69 7.59
CA ALA A 170 -0.78 -3.81 7.45
C ALA A 170 -0.99 -3.32 6.00
N LEU A 171 0.09 -3.10 5.23
CA LEU A 171 -0.02 -2.75 3.81
C LEU A 171 -0.57 -3.90 2.95
N ILE A 172 -0.20 -5.13 3.26
CA ILE A 172 -0.67 -6.34 2.57
C ILE A 172 -2.16 -6.54 2.82
N ASP A 173 -2.57 -6.48 4.08
CA ASP A 173 -3.97 -6.57 4.48
C ASP A 173 -4.78 -5.32 4.04
N GLY A 174 -4.09 -4.22 3.77
CA GLY A 174 -4.61 -2.86 3.61
C GLY A 174 -5.47 -2.41 4.79
N SER A 175 -5.03 -2.78 5.98
CA SER A 175 -5.44 -2.20 7.25
C SER A 175 -4.68 -0.87 7.47
N PRO A 176 -5.12 0.00 8.39
CA PRO A 176 -4.36 1.19 8.75
C PRO A 176 -2.99 0.79 9.32
N LEU A 177 -1.96 1.57 8.98
CA LEU A 177 -0.64 1.42 9.60
C LEU A 177 -0.74 1.62 11.12
N PRO A 178 0.11 0.95 11.91
CA PRO A 178 0.20 1.23 13.34
C PRO A 178 0.66 2.68 13.55
N ASP A 179 0.28 3.29 14.67
CA ASP A 179 0.62 4.68 14.99
C ASP A 179 2.11 4.96 14.87
N HIS A 180 2.45 6.18 14.45
CA HIS A 180 3.85 6.61 14.35
C HIS A 180 4.54 6.57 15.71
N VAL A 181 5.71 5.96 15.76
CA VAL A 181 6.59 5.97 16.93
C VAL A 181 8.00 6.30 16.48
N ASP A 182 8.63 7.24 17.19
CA ASP A 182 10.02 7.61 16.93
C ASP A 182 10.97 6.39 17.05
N PRO A 183 11.94 6.24 16.13
CA PRO A 183 12.89 5.14 16.17
C PRO A 183 13.75 5.17 17.44
N PRO A 184 14.30 4.01 17.87
CA PRO A 184 15.18 3.94 19.02
C PRO A 184 16.44 4.80 18.85
N ILE A 185 16.78 5.54 19.90
CA ILE A 185 18.07 6.23 20.01
C ILE A 185 19.10 5.25 20.58
N LEU A 186 19.99 4.74 19.74
CA LEU A 186 20.95 3.68 20.11
C LEU A 186 21.97 4.12 21.18
N ASP A 187 22.34 5.40 21.18
CA ASP A 187 23.36 6.00 22.07
C ASP A 187 22.82 6.47 23.42
N ARG A 188 21.58 6.12 23.77
CA ARG A 188 20.99 6.49 25.06
C ARG A 188 21.64 5.74 26.23
N PRO A 189 21.65 6.33 27.45
CA PRO A 189 22.12 5.64 28.67
C PRO A 189 21.30 4.38 28.97
N GLU A 190 21.80 3.52 29.86
CA GLU A 190 21.15 2.26 30.27
C GLU A 190 19.65 2.42 30.59
N GLY A 191 18.86 1.38 30.28
CA GLY A 191 17.41 1.39 30.42
C GLY A 191 16.73 0.24 29.67
N GLU A 192 15.40 0.20 29.74
CA GLU A 192 14.60 -0.81 29.05
C GLU A 192 14.77 -0.75 27.53
N PRO A 193 14.76 -1.90 26.83
CA PRO A 193 14.72 -1.93 25.39
C PRO A 193 13.55 -1.12 24.85
N TRP A 194 13.76 -0.49 23.70
CA TRP A 194 12.73 0.25 22.98
C TRP A 194 11.60 -0.71 22.62
N GLN A 195 10.37 -0.29 22.87
CA GLN A 195 9.17 -0.95 22.41
C GLN A 195 8.18 0.13 22.00
N PRO A 196 7.33 -0.09 20.97
CA PRO A 196 6.28 0.86 20.68
C PRO A 196 5.25 0.84 21.82
N PRO A 197 4.61 1.98 22.13
CA PRO A 197 3.64 2.08 23.23
C PRO A 197 2.46 1.11 23.11
N ALA A 198 2.10 0.75 21.87
CA ALA A 198 1.06 -0.22 21.55
C ALA A 198 1.69 -1.39 20.77
N ALA A 199 2.43 -2.25 21.47
CA ALA A 199 2.88 -3.52 20.93
C ALA A 199 1.78 -4.59 21.09
N PRO A 200 1.53 -5.44 20.07
CA PRO A 200 0.70 -6.62 20.25
C PRO A 200 1.24 -7.53 21.35
N TRP A 201 0.34 -8.11 22.16
CA TRP A 201 0.68 -8.92 23.33
C TRP A 201 1.56 -10.15 23.02
N TYR A 202 1.58 -10.63 21.78
CA TYR A 202 2.41 -11.75 21.33
C TYR A 202 3.85 -11.35 20.98
N TRP A 203 4.20 -10.07 21.02
CA TRP A 203 5.58 -9.63 20.80
C TRP A 203 6.51 -9.91 21.99
N ASP A 204 5.98 -10.07 23.20
CA ASP A 204 6.81 -10.45 24.35
C ASP A 204 6.95 -11.98 24.49
N ASP A 205 6.45 -12.76 23.52
CA ASP A 205 6.46 -14.22 23.62
C ASP A 205 7.91 -14.79 23.56
N PRO A 206 8.38 -15.49 24.62
CA PRO A 206 9.70 -16.09 24.69
C PRO A 206 9.95 -17.20 23.65
N ALA A 207 8.95 -17.60 22.87
CA ALA A 207 9.12 -18.50 21.72
C ALA A 207 10.05 -17.95 20.62
N GLY A 208 10.46 -16.67 20.70
CA GLY A 208 11.41 -16.00 19.80
C GLY A 208 12.90 -16.29 20.01
N GLY A 209 13.25 -17.36 20.74
CA GLY A 209 14.60 -17.94 20.83
C GLY A 209 15.45 -17.47 22.01
N SER A 210 15.72 -18.40 22.93
CA SER A 210 16.94 -18.43 23.76
C SER A 210 18.08 -19.07 23.00
#